data_AF-A0A094HGI6-F1
#
_entry.id   AF-A0A094HGI6-F1
#
_cell.length_a   1.000
_cell.length_b   1.000
_cell.length_c   1.000
_cell.angle_alpha   90.00
_cell.angle_beta   90.00
_cell.angle_gamma   90.00
#
_symmetry.space_group_name_H-M   'P 1'
#
loop_
_entity.id
_entity.type
_entity.pdbx_description
1 polymer ?
#
loop_
_entity_poly.entity_id
_entity_poly.type
_entity_poly.pdbx_seq_one_letter_code
_entity_poly.pdbx_strand_id
1 'polypeptide(L)' 'MADRYAAAHEKLLSPGDQRPTALQVIKDEGLEGTLEGKVILITGCSAGLGVETARAMLATGATHYLTA' A
#
# COMPACT_ATOMS: atom_id res chain seq x y z
N MET A 1 11.85 -6.60 11.85
CA MET A 1 11.07 -6.98 10.65
C MET A 1 11.71 -6.27 9.46
N ALA A 2 12.70 -6.88 8.82
CA ALA A 2 13.38 -6.26 7.66
C ALA A 2 13.62 -7.25 6.50
N ASP A 3 13.25 -8.52 6.69
CA ASP A 3 13.54 -9.63 5.79
C ASP A 3 12.30 -10.22 5.10
N ARG A 4 11.07 -9.84 5.52
CA ARG A 4 9.81 -10.41 5.02
C ARG A 4 9.72 -10.50 3.50
N TYR A 5 10.18 -9.47 2.79
CA TYR A 5 10.16 -9.43 1.32
C TYR A 5 11.53 -9.61 0.69
N ALA A 6 12.59 -9.90 1.45
CA ALA A 6 13.96 -9.94 0.95
C ALA A 6 14.11 -10.90 -0.25
N ALA A 7 13.57 -12.12 -0.15
CA ALA A 7 13.56 -13.10 -1.23
C ALA A 7 12.81 -12.61 -2.49
N ALA A 8 11.69 -11.90 -2.29
CA ALA A 8 10.93 -11.32 -3.40
C ALA A 8 11.71 -10.23 -4.15
N HIS A 9 12.66 -9.57 -3.49
CA HIS A 9 13.51 -8.54 -4.07
C HIS A 9 14.81 -9.06 -4.69
N GLU A 10 15.12 -10.36 -4.61
CA GLU A 10 16.35 -10.94 -5.18
C GLU A 10 16.43 -10.84 -6.71
N LYS A 11 15.27 -10.87 -7.39
CA LYS A 11 15.18 -10.81 -8.85
C LYS A 11 14.05 -9.91 -9.28
N LEU A 12 14.35 -8.97 -10.17
CA LEU A 12 13.36 -8.12 -10.84
C LEU A 12 12.81 -8.87 -12.06
N LEU A 13 11.49 -8.95 -12.16
CA LEU A 13 10.79 -9.53 -13.31
C LEU A 13 9.84 -8.48 -13.91
N SER A 14 8.98 -8.92 -14.82
CA SER A 14 7.96 -8.10 -15.48
C SER A 14 6.94 -7.50 -14.48
N PRO A 15 6.14 -6.50 -14.89
CA PRO A 15 5.04 -6.00 -14.05
C PRO A 15 4.16 -7.11 -13.49
N GLY A 16 3.80 -7.00 -12.21
CA GLY A 16 3.08 -8.07 -11.48
C GLY A 16 4.00 -9.18 -10.97
N ASP A 17 5.30 -8.91 -10.81
CA ASP A 17 6.23 -9.86 -10.18
C ASP A 17 5.93 -10.11 -8.69
N GLN A 18 6.77 -10.94 -8.11
CA GLN A 18 6.68 -11.44 -6.74
C GLN A 18 6.83 -10.38 -5.63
N ARG A 19 7.17 -9.13 -5.96
CA ARG A 19 7.24 -8.05 -4.96
C ARG A 19 5.86 -7.71 -4.42
N PRO A 20 5.76 -7.28 -3.15
CA PRO A 20 4.48 -7.06 -2.50
C PRO A 20 3.70 -5.93 -3.17
N THR A 21 2.40 -6.15 -3.31
CA THR A 21 1.42 -5.10 -3.58
C THR A 21 1.19 -4.24 -2.34
N ALA A 22 0.74 -2.99 -2.54
CA ALA A 22 0.39 -2.12 -1.42
C ALA A 22 -0.68 -2.75 -0.49
N LEU A 23 -1.63 -3.51 -1.05
CA LEU A 23 -2.64 -4.21 -0.25
C LEU A 23 -2.05 -5.37 0.56
N GLN A 24 -1.08 -6.12 0.02
CA GLN A 24 -0.37 -7.15 0.80
C GLN A 24 0.37 -6.54 1.98
N VAL A 25 1.01 -5.38 1.81
CA VAL A 25 1.67 -4.67 2.92
C VAL A 25 0.66 -4.33 4.03
N ILE A 26 -0.52 -3.81 3.69
CA ILE A 26 -1.56 -3.50 4.69
C ILE A 26 -1.99 -4.76 5.47
N LYS A 27 -2.13 -5.90 4.79
CA LYS A 27 -2.52 -7.18 5.41
C LYS A 27 -1.41 -7.76 6.28
N ASP A 28 -0.19 -7.76 5.78
CA ASP A 28 0.98 -8.33 6.47
C ASP A 28 1.34 -7.55 7.74
N GLU A 29 1.02 -6.25 7.76
CA GLU A 29 1.13 -5.38 8.94
C GLU A 29 -0.12 -5.42 9.84
N GLY A 30 -1.17 -6.15 9.45
CA GLY A 30 -2.40 -6.31 10.23
C GLY A 30 -3.20 -5.01 10.40
N LEU A 31 -3.16 -4.13 9.41
CA LEU A 31 -3.71 -2.77 9.51
C LEU A 31 -5.16 -2.62 9.00
N GLU A 32 -5.78 -3.70 8.50
CA GLU A 32 -7.16 -3.67 8.01
C GLU A 32 -8.14 -3.22 9.10
N GLY A 33 -8.91 -2.16 8.84
CA GLY A 33 -9.86 -1.55 9.79
C GLY A 33 -9.23 -0.88 11.02
N THR A 34 -7.91 -0.87 11.18
CA THR A 34 -7.27 -0.37 12.41
C THR A 34 -7.17 1.15 12.51
N LEU A 35 -7.41 1.87 11.41
CA LEU A 35 -7.25 3.32 11.32
C LEU A 35 -8.60 4.05 11.18
N GLU A 36 -9.69 3.45 11.63
CA GLU A 36 -10.99 4.11 11.69
C GLU A 36 -10.91 5.42 12.51
N GLY A 37 -11.58 6.46 12.00
CA GLY A 37 -11.54 7.80 12.61
C GLY A 37 -10.24 8.57 12.41
N LYS A 38 -9.26 8.03 11.69
CA LYS A 38 -8.06 8.77 11.24
C LYS A 38 -8.30 9.40 9.87
N VAL A 39 -7.58 10.49 9.62
CA VAL A 39 -7.57 11.20 8.34
C VAL A 39 -6.18 11.11 7.74
N ILE A 40 -6.09 10.77 6.46
CA ILE A 40 -4.84 10.59 5.73
C ILE A 40 -4.87 11.44 4.46
N LEU A 41 -3.84 12.27 4.28
CA LEU A 41 -3.61 13.03 3.05
C LEU A 41 -2.58 12.29 2.19
N ILE A 42 -2.96 11.94 0.96
CA ILE A 42 -2.08 11.30 -0.02
C ILE A 42 -1.92 12.23 -1.23
N THR A 43 -0.67 12.54 -1.57
CA THR A 43 -0.28 13.34 -2.74
C THR A 43 0.17 12.45 -3.89
N GLY A 44 0.11 12.94 -5.14
CA GLY A 44 0.54 12.14 -6.29
C GLY A 44 -0.45 11.03 -6.67
N CYS A 45 -1.73 11.15 -6.30
CA CYS A 45 -2.75 10.12 -6.51
C CYS A 45 -3.31 10.03 -7.93
N SER A 46 -2.80 10.84 -8.86
CA SER A 46 -3.30 10.90 -10.23
C SER A 46 -2.76 9.75 -11.12
N ALA A 47 -1.63 9.14 -10.76
CA ALA A 47 -1.00 8.07 -11.54
C ALA A 47 -0.02 7.24 -10.71
N GLY A 48 0.44 6.13 -11.30
CA GLY A 48 1.50 5.29 -10.74
C GLY A 48 1.18 4.76 -9.35
N LEU A 49 2.17 4.85 -8.45
CA LEU A 49 2.06 4.29 -7.09
C LEU A 49 0.98 4.97 -6.24
N GLY A 50 0.65 6.24 -6.49
CA GLY A 50 -0.32 6.97 -5.69
C GLY A 50 -1.73 6.40 -5.81
N VAL A 51 -2.09 5.82 -6.97
CA VAL A 51 -3.38 5.16 -7.19
C VAL A 51 -3.50 3.90 -6.32
N GLU A 52 -2.48 3.04 -6.37
CA GLU A 52 -2.50 1.78 -5.61
C GLU A 52 -2.30 2.00 -4.11
N THR A 53 -1.58 3.06 -3.73
CA THR A 53 -1.48 3.50 -2.33
C THR A 53 -2.84 3.93 -1.81
N ALA A 54 -3.56 4.80 -2.53
CA ALA A 54 -4.90 5.23 -2.12
C ALA A 54 -5.89 4.05 -2.01
N ARG A 55 -5.84 3.12 -2.97
CA ARG A 55 -6.66 1.90 -2.96
C ARG A 55 -6.37 1.02 -1.75
N ALA A 56 -5.10 0.78 -1.43
CA ALA A 56 -4.72 -0.06 -0.29
C ALA A 56 -5.07 0.59 1.05
N MET A 57 -4.86 1.89 1.19
CA MET A 57 -5.18 2.63 2.40
C MET A 57 -6.69 2.65 2.71
N LEU A 58 -7.55 2.52 1.69
CA LEU A 58 -8.99 2.34 1.91
C LEU A 58 -9.30 1.14 2.84
N ALA A 59 -8.52 0.06 2.77
CA ALA A 59 -8.72 -1.13 3.60
C ALA A 59 -8.45 -0.88 5.08
N THR A 60 -7.74 0.19 5.46
CA THR A 60 -7.47 0.50 6.87
C THR A 60 -8.65 1.16 7.57
N GLY A 61 -9.71 1.54 6.83
CA GLY A 61 -10.89 2.24 7.38
C GLY A 61 -10.68 3.75 7.63
N ALA A 62 -9.55 4.31 7.20
CA ALA A 62 -9.30 5.74 7.35
C ALA A 62 -10.10 6.59 6.34
N THR A 63 -10.32 7.86 6.67
CA THR A 63 -10.83 8.86 5.73
C THR A 63 -9.66 9.42 4.90
N HIS A 64 -9.81 9.46 3.59
CA HIS A 64 -8.74 9.86 2.67
C HIS A 64 -9.02 11.21 2.00
N TYR A 65 -8.02 12.09 2.00
CA TYR A 65 -7.92 13.23 1.09
C TYR A 65 -6.83 12.94 0.06
N LEU A 66 -7.17 13.00 -1.22
CA LEU A 66 -6.28 12.64 -2.31
C LEU A 66 -6.05 13.86 -3.20
N THR A 67 -4.79 14.14 -3.55
CA THR A 67 -4.44 15.19 -4.52
C THR A 67 -3.46 14.67 -5.55
N ALA A 68 -3.50 15.28 -6.74
CA ALA A 68 -2.52 15.07 -7.80
C ALA A 68 -1.12 15.52 -7.39
#